data_AF-A0A645D884-F1
#
_entry.id   AF-A0A645D884-F1
#
_cell.length_a   1.000
_cell.length_b   1.000
_cell.length_c   1.000
_cell.angle_alpha   90.00
_cell.angle_beta   90.00
_cell.angle_gamma   90.00
#
_symmetry.space_group_name_H-M   'P 1'
#
loop_
_entity.id
_entity.type
_entity.pdbx_description
1 polymer ?
#
loop_
_entity_poly.entity_id
_entity_poly.type
_entity_poly.pdbx_seq_one_letter_code
_entity_poly.pdbx_strand_id
1 'polypeptide(L)'
;MLSAYQFIFGGFILIAVGLISGGRITYFSPKAFLLLIYLAFISAAAYSIWSALLANNDVSRVAIYGFSTPVFGVLFSKFLLPNENGALGLNIILALILVCVGIFIINSKKIDYGSLSVKHV
;
A
#
# COMPACT_ATOMS: atom_id res chain seq x y z
N MET A 1 -16.85 -8.18 -4.55
CA MET A 1 -16.31 -8.29 -5.93
C MET A 1 -16.08 -6.92 -6.60
N LEU A 2 -16.07 -5.81 -5.87
CA LEU A 2 -15.90 -4.47 -6.45
C LEU A 2 -14.46 -4.21 -6.96
N SER A 3 -13.45 -4.70 -6.23
CA SER A 3 -12.03 -4.53 -6.56
C SER A 3 -11.63 -5.13 -7.92
N ALA A 4 -12.17 -6.30 -8.28
CA ALA A 4 -11.89 -6.94 -9.56
C ALA A 4 -12.38 -6.08 -10.76
N TYR A 5 -13.58 -5.51 -10.64
CA TYR A 5 -14.11 -4.59 -11.66
C TYR A 5 -13.28 -3.30 -11.75
N GLN A 6 -12.81 -2.76 -10.62
CA GLN A 6 -11.93 -1.59 -10.60
C GLN A 6 -10.60 -1.85 -11.31
N PHE A 7 -9.99 -3.02 -11.10
CA PHE A 7 -8.75 -3.40 -11.79
C PHE A 7 -8.94 -3.66 -13.28
N ILE A 8 -10.03 -4.33 -13.69
CA ILE A 8 -10.33 -4.56 -15.12
C ILE A 8 -10.58 -3.23 -15.83
N PHE A 9 -11.41 -2.36 -15.25
CA PHE A 9 -11.73 -1.06 -15.84
C PHE A 9 -10.50 -0.14 -15.87
N GLY A 10 -9.76 -0.03 -14.77
CA GLY A 10 -8.52 0.73 -14.70
C GLY A 10 -7.45 0.21 -15.66
N GLY A 11 -7.31 -1.10 -15.77
CA GLY A 11 -6.40 -1.75 -16.73
C GLY A 11 -6.77 -1.45 -18.17
N PHE A 12 -8.05 -1.50 -18.53
CA PHE A 12 -8.52 -1.14 -19.87
C PHE A 12 -8.23 0.33 -20.20
N ILE A 13 -8.49 1.25 -19.27
CA ILE A 13 -8.16 2.67 -19.44
C ILE A 13 -6.65 2.85 -19.63
N LEU A 14 -5.82 2.20 -18.81
CA LEU A 14 -4.37 2.31 -18.91
C LEU A 14 -3.84 1.78 -20.27
N ILE A 15 -4.43 0.70 -20.80
CA ILE A 15 -4.10 0.21 -22.15
C ILE A 15 -4.48 1.25 -23.21
N ALA A 16 -5.69 1.79 -23.15
CA ALA A 16 -6.16 2.80 -24.12
C ALA A 16 -5.27 4.06 -24.11
N VAL A 17 -4.96 4.59 -22.93
CA VAL A 17 -4.06 5.73 -22.76
C VAL A 17 -2.66 5.39 -23.26
N GLY A 18 -2.13 4.22 -22.91
CA GLY A 18 -0.82 3.76 -23.38
C GLY A 18 -0.73 3.74 -24.92
N LEU A 19 -1.77 3.25 -25.60
CA LEU A 19 -1.82 3.23 -27.07
C LEU A 19 -1.89 4.64 -27.67
N ILE A 20 -2.72 5.54 -27.10
CA ILE A 20 -2.84 6.94 -27.55
C ILE A 20 -1.52 7.70 -27.36
N SER A 21 -0.81 7.44 -26.26
CA SER A 21 0.51 8.03 -25.98
C SER A 21 1.67 7.41 -26.78
N GLY A 22 1.39 6.48 -27.72
CA GLY A 22 2.39 5.87 -28.58
C GLY A 22 3.10 4.65 -27.99
N GLY A 23 2.60 4.09 -26.88
CA GLY A 23 3.10 2.87 -26.26
C GLY A 23 2.99 1.69 -27.22
N ARG A 24 4.13 1.14 -27.64
CA ARG A 24 4.22 -0.04 -28.49
C ARG A 24 5.10 -1.08 -27.80
N ILE A 25 4.64 -2.32 -27.78
CA ILE A 25 5.46 -3.44 -27.31
C ILE A 25 6.39 -3.85 -28.46
N THR A 26 7.63 -3.38 -28.41
CA THR A 26 8.66 -3.69 -29.41
C THR A 26 9.40 -4.99 -29.14
N TYR A 27 9.43 -5.46 -27.90
CA TYR A 27 10.11 -6.68 -27.50
C TYR A 27 9.21 -7.53 -26.60
N PHE A 28 8.91 -8.75 -27.05
CA PHE A 28 8.18 -9.73 -26.27
C PHE A 28 9.16 -10.73 -25.65
N SER A 29 9.26 -10.74 -24.33
CA SER A 29 10.07 -11.70 -23.59
C SER A 29 9.16 -12.52 -22.66
N PRO A 30 9.22 -13.86 -22.68
CA PRO A 30 8.46 -14.70 -21.75
C PRO A 30 8.72 -14.34 -20.28
N LYS A 31 9.94 -13.89 -19.96
CA LYS A 31 10.30 -13.42 -18.62
C LYS A 31 9.54 -12.16 -18.22
N ALA A 32 9.39 -11.21 -19.16
CA ALA A 32 8.64 -9.98 -18.91
C ALA A 32 7.15 -10.28 -18.69
N PHE A 33 6.58 -11.22 -19.45
CA PHE A 33 5.20 -11.65 -19.26
C PHE A 33 4.97 -12.30 -17.89
N LEU A 34 5.87 -13.21 -17.47
CA LEU A 34 5.82 -13.81 -16.13
C LEU A 34 5.94 -12.76 -15.02
N LEU A 35 6.80 -11.76 -15.19
CA LEU A 35 6.96 -10.67 -14.22
C LEU A 35 5.68 -9.82 -14.12
N LEU A 36 5.00 -9.55 -15.24
CA LEU A 36 3.72 -8.85 -15.25
C LEU A 36 2.63 -9.64 -14.51
N ILE A 37 2.55 -10.96 -14.73
CA ILE A 37 1.60 -11.82 -14.00
C ILE A 37 1.91 -11.77 -12.50
N TYR A 38 3.18 -11.88 -12.13
CA TYR A 38 3.61 -11.83 -10.73
C TYR A 38 3.19 -10.52 -10.04
N LEU A 39 3.46 -9.39 -10.68
CA LEU A 39 3.08 -8.06 -10.17
C LEU A 39 1.56 -7.87 -10.10
N ALA A 40 0.83 -8.31 -11.13
CA ALA A 40 -0.63 -8.24 -11.17
C ALA A 40 -1.26 -9.07 -10.05
N PHE A 41 -0.76 -10.29 -9.81
CA PHE A 41 -1.23 -11.16 -8.75
C PHE A 41 -0.99 -10.55 -7.37
N ILE A 42 0.23 -10.06 -7.10
CA ILE A 42 0.55 -9.42 -5.81
C ILE A 42 -0.34 -8.20 -5.55
N SER A 43 -0.55 -7.35 -6.56
CA SER A 43 -1.42 -6.18 -6.44
C SER A 43 -2.87 -6.58 -6.14
N ALA A 44 -3.41 -7.53 -6.91
CA ALA A 44 -4.77 -8.02 -6.73
C ALA A 44 -4.97 -8.68 -5.36
N ALA A 45 -4.00 -9.47 -4.89
CA ALA A 45 -4.05 -10.12 -3.59
C ALA A 45 -3.99 -9.10 -2.45
N ALA A 46 -3.04 -8.16 -2.49
CA ALA A 46 -2.87 -7.13 -1.47
C ALA A 46 -4.12 -6.25 -1.33
N TYR A 47 -4.66 -5.76 -2.45
CA TYR A 47 -5.85 -4.92 -2.43
C TYR A 47 -7.11 -5.72 -2.04
N SER A 48 -7.21 -6.98 -2.47
CA SER A 48 -8.31 -7.87 -2.04
C SER A 48 -8.31 -8.07 -0.53
N ILE A 49 -7.15 -8.39 0.07
CA ILE A 49 -7.01 -8.55 1.53
C ILE A 49 -7.36 -7.25 2.26
N TRP A 50 -6.85 -6.12 1.78
CA TRP A 50 -7.13 -4.82 2.36
C TRP A 50 -8.62 -4.46 2.29
N SER A 51 -9.27 -4.72 1.16
CA SER A 51 -10.71 -4.49 0.98
C SER A 51 -11.57 -5.40 1.88
N ALA A 52 -11.15 -6.64 2.09
CA ALA A 52 -11.83 -7.58 3.00
C ALA A 52 -11.66 -7.17 4.47
N LEU A 53 -10.48 -6.66 4.84
CA LEU A 53 -10.21 -6.12 6.18
C LEU A 53 -11.08 -4.89 6.45
N LEU A 54 -11.19 -3.97 5.49
CA LEU A 54 -12.06 -2.78 5.60
C LEU A 54 -13.54 -3.14 5.73
N ALA A 55 -13.99 -4.22 5.09
CA ALA A 55 -15.38 -4.65 5.18
C ALA A 55 -15.78 -5.12 6.60
N ASN A 56 -14.80 -5.53 7.42
CA ASN A 56 -15.05 -6.14 8.74
C ASN A 56 -14.48 -5.32 9.92
N ASN A 57 -13.72 -4.25 9.67
CA ASN A 57 -13.02 -3.48 10.70
C ASN A 57 -13.11 -1.97 10.43
N ASP A 58 -12.95 -1.15 11.47
CA ASP A 58 -12.92 0.30 11.32
C ASP A 58 -11.83 0.73 10.33
N VAL A 59 -12.22 1.61 9.40
CA VAL A 59 -11.33 2.15 8.37
C VAL A 59 -10.06 2.72 8.97
N SER A 60 -10.16 3.44 10.10
CA SER A 60 -9.01 4.01 10.80
C SER A 60 -8.04 2.97 11.35
N ARG A 61 -8.53 1.80 11.82
CA ARG A 61 -7.64 0.72 12.30
C ARG A 61 -6.90 0.06 11.15
N VAL A 62 -7.59 -0.19 10.05
CA VAL A 62 -7.00 -0.82 8.86
C VAL A 62 -6.03 0.14 8.15
N ALA A 63 -6.35 1.43 8.10
CA ALA A 63 -5.52 2.45 7.47
C ALA A 63 -4.14 2.60 8.13
N ILE A 64 -4.02 2.31 9.43
CA ILE A 64 -2.73 2.37 10.14
C ILE A 64 -1.71 1.37 9.55
N TYR A 65 -2.17 0.20 9.07
CA TYR A 65 -1.29 -0.76 8.39
C TYR A 65 -0.73 -0.23 7.07
N GLY A 66 -1.37 0.78 6.47
CA GLY A 66 -0.85 1.48 5.29
C GLY A 66 0.51 2.14 5.55
N PHE A 67 0.74 2.60 6.78
CA PHE A 67 2.03 3.19 7.20
C PHE A 67 3.14 2.15 7.36
N SER A 68 2.84 0.85 7.30
CA SER A 68 3.87 -0.19 7.21
C SER A 68 4.51 -0.26 5.81
N THR A 69 3.86 0.28 4.78
CA THR A 69 4.37 0.26 3.40
C THR A 69 5.75 0.93 3.26
N PRO A 70 5.99 2.15 3.78
CA PRO A 70 7.33 2.75 3.81
C PRO A 70 8.36 1.90 4.56
N VAL A 71 7.99 1.31 5.70
CA VAL A 71 8.89 0.51 6.55
C VAL A 71 9.35 -0.75 5.81
N PHE A 72 8.40 -1.55 5.32
CA PHE A 72 8.71 -2.74 4.54
C PHE A 72 9.39 -2.40 3.21
N GLY A 73 9.05 -1.26 2.58
CA GLY A 73 9.71 -0.80 1.36
C GLY A 73 11.21 -0.58 1.54
N VAL A 74 11.63 0.09 2.61
CA VAL A 74 13.05 0.30 2.92
C VAL A 74 13.74 -1.01 3.32
N LEU A 75 13.09 -1.84 4.13
CA LEU A 75 13.62 -3.15 4.54
C LEU A 75 13.83 -4.08 3.35
N PHE A 76 12.83 -4.21 2.48
CA PHE A 76 12.93 -5.05 1.27
C PHE A 76 13.92 -4.48 0.26
N SER A 77 14.03 -3.14 0.14
CA SER A 77 15.05 -2.52 -0.70
C SER A 77 16.47 -2.96 -0.30
N LYS A 78 16.79 -2.92 1.01
CA LYS A 78 18.09 -3.41 1.51
C LYS A 78 18.26 -4.92 1.41
N PHE A 79 17.21 -5.70 1.62
CA PHE A 79 17.28 -7.15 1.55
C PHE A 79 17.44 -7.68 0.11
N LEU A 80 16.68 -7.13 -0.85
CA LEU A 80 16.66 -7.58 -2.24
C LEU A 80 17.82 -7.01 -3.06
N LEU A 81 18.29 -5.79 -2.75
CA LEU A 81 19.40 -5.13 -3.44
C LEU A 81 20.52 -4.79 -2.42
N PRO A 82 21.22 -5.81 -1.88
CA PRO A 82 22.21 -5.62 -0.82
C PRO A 82 23.44 -4.81 -1.28
N ASN A 83 23.73 -4.84 -2.58
CA ASN A 83 24.90 -4.17 -3.18
C ASN A 83 24.58 -2.76 -3.71
N GLU A 84 23.32 -2.32 -3.66
CA GLU A 84 23.03 -0.93 -3.96
C GLU A 84 23.44 -0.06 -2.76
N ASN A 85 24.47 0.75 -3.01
CA ASN A 85 25.05 1.75 -2.11
C ASN A 85 24.09 2.91 -1.80
N GLY A 86 22.78 2.69 -1.83
CA GLY A 86 21.84 3.54 -1.11
C GLY A 86 22.13 3.36 0.37
N ALA A 87 23.16 4.04 0.89
CA ALA A 87 23.38 4.15 2.33
C ALA A 87 22.02 4.51 2.94
N LEU A 88 21.65 3.85 4.04
CA LEU A 88 20.53 4.31 4.86
C LEU A 88 20.95 5.69 5.41
N GLY A 89 20.81 6.71 4.56
CA GLY A 89 21.20 8.06 4.89
C GLY A 89 20.35 8.50 6.07
N LEU A 90 20.90 9.42 6.87
CA LEU A 90 20.18 10.01 7.99
C LEU A 90 18.75 10.44 7.63
N ASN A 91 18.55 10.91 6.39
CA ASN A 91 17.23 11.26 5.85
C ASN A 91 16.20 10.11 5.87
N ILE A 92 16.60 8.88 5.52
CA ILE A 92 15.72 7.70 5.52
C ILE A 92 15.37 7.31 6.95
N ILE A 93 16.34 7.36 7.87
CA ILE A 93 16.12 7.08 9.29
C ILE A 93 15.17 8.12 9.89
N LEU A 94 15.39 9.40 9.60
CA LEU A 94 14.50 10.49 10.04
C LEU A 94 13.09 10.35 9.46
N ALA A 95 12.95 9.97 8.19
CA ALA A 95 11.66 9.70 7.57
C ALA A 95 10.95 8.51 8.23
N LEU A 96 11.66 7.42 8.55
CA LEU A 96 11.10 6.28 9.28
C LEU A 96 10.62 6.68 10.68
N ILE A 97 11.44 7.44 11.42
CA ILE A 97 11.04 7.96 12.75
C ILE A 97 9.78 8.81 12.63
N LEU A 98 9.71 9.70 11.64
CA LEU A 98 8.56 10.57 11.43
C LEU A 98 7.28 9.77 11.10
N VAL A 99 7.39 8.72 10.28
CA VAL A 99 6.28 7.79 10.00
C VAL A 99 5.85 7.07 11.28
N CYS A 100 6.79 6.53 12.06
CA CYS A 100 6.49 5.87 13.34
C CYS A 100 5.78 6.81 14.34
N VAL A 101 6.23 8.06 14.44
CA VAL A 101 5.60 9.09 15.28
C VAL A 101 4.19 9.42 14.78
N GLY A 102 4.00 9.57 13.46
CA GLY A 102 2.68 9.79 12.87
C GLY A 102 1.69 8.68 13.19
N ILE A 103 2.13 7.42 13.11
CA ILE A 103 1.33 6.25 13.51
C ILE A 103 0.93 6.35 14.99
N PHE A 104 1.90 6.63 15.87
CA PHE A 104 1.66 6.70 17.32
C PHE A 104 0.64 7.78 17.69
N ILE A 105 0.74 8.96 17.09
CA ILE A 105 -0.19 10.08 17.33
C ILE A 105 -1.61 9.71 16.90
N ILE A 106 -1.77 9.09 15.72
CA ILE A 106 -3.08 8.67 15.20
C ILE A 106 -3.67 7.56 16.07
N ASN A 107 -2.86 6.60 16.50
CA ASN A 107 -3.31 5.46 17.31
C ASN A 107 -3.66 5.84 18.76
N SER A 108 -3.05 6.89 19.31
CA SER A 108 -3.30 7.36 20.67
C SER A 108 -4.69 7.98 20.88
N LYS A 109 -5.46 8.23 19.81
CA LYS A 109 -6.85 8.73 19.90
C LYS A 109 -7.82 7.59 20.24
N LYS A 110 -7.66 6.96 21.41
CA LYS A 110 -8.79 6.33 22.10
C LYS A 110 -9.65 7.47 22.64
N ILE A 111 -10.81 7.69 22.01
CA ILE A 111 -11.84 8.52 22.62
C ILE A 111 -12.33 7.78 23.86
N ASP A 112 -12.16 8.39 25.02
CA ASP A 112 -12.68 7.97 26.31
C ASP A 112 -14.21 7.84 26.27
N TYR A 113 -14.71 6.60 26.27
CA TYR A 113 -16.14 6.31 26.49
C TYR A 113 -16.41 6.07 27.99
N GLY A 114 -15.92 6.96 28.86
CA GLY A 114 -15.84 6.72 30.30
C GLY A 114 -16.65 7.64 31.22
N SER A 115 -17.19 8.79 30.78
CA SER A 115 -17.68 9.80 31.74
C SER A 115 -18.99 10.54 31.40
N LEU A 116 -19.76 10.12 30.38
CA LEU A 116 -20.99 10.84 29.97
C LEU A 116 -22.31 10.09 30.18
N SER A 117 -22.34 8.96 30.91
CA SER A 117 -23.58 8.22 31.20
C SER A 117 -23.88 8.05 32.70
N VAL A 118 -23.50 9.02 33.54
CA VAL A 118 -24.00 9.13 34.92
C VAL A 118 -24.21 10.60 35.30
N LYS A 119 -25.08 11.31 34.57
CA LYS A 119 -25.73 12.50 35.11
C LYS A 119 -27.03 12.76 34.36
N HIS A 120 -28.14 12.77 35.11
CA HIS A 120 -29.52 13.01 34.71
C HIS A 120 -30.32 11.78 34.24
N VAL A 121 -30.53 10.85 35.19
CA VAL A 121 -31.89 10.38 35.53
C VAL A 121 -32.35 11.19 36.73
#